data_AF-A0A5B9MCP2-F1
#
_entry.id   AF-A0A5B9MCP2-F1
#
_cell.length_a   1.000
_cell.length_b   1.000
_cell.length_c   1.000
_cell.angle_alpha   90.00
_cell.angle_beta   90.00
_cell.angle_gamma   90.00
#
_symmetry.space_group_name_H-M   'P 1'
#
loop_
_entity.id
_entity.type
_entity.pdbx_description
1 polymer ?
#
loop_
_entity_poly.entity_id
_entity_poly.type
_entity_poly.pdbx_seq_one_letter_code
_entity_poly.pdbx_strand_id
1 'polypeptide(L)' 'MTQLKFCKTCPICGRKTLIPIQCFGKEITCGHCHSDFRATAPTGNRANESELMDRADSLLATSSGGRLS' A
#
# COMPACT_ATOMS: atom_id res chain seq x y z
N MET A 1 22.17 5.28 -17.45
CA MET A 1 21.84 5.04 -16.04
C MET A 1 20.35 5.25 -15.84
N THR A 2 19.58 4.19 -15.61
CA THR A 2 18.12 4.25 -15.42
C THR A 2 17.80 4.67 -13.98
N GLN A 3 17.33 5.90 -13.79
CA GLN A 3 16.82 6.38 -12.51
C GLN A 3 15.51 5.64 -12.17
N LEU A 4 15.53 4.73 -11.21
CA LEU A 4 14.32 4.07 -10.71
C LEU A 4 13.38 5.11 -10.09
N LYS A 5 12.11 5.08 -10.50
CA LYS A 5 11.05 5.96 -10.02
C LYS A 5 9.83 5.12 -9.68
N PHE A 6 9.08 5.54 -8.66
CA PHE A 6 7.82 4.93 -8.28
C PHE A 6 6.69 5.96 -8.33
N CYS A 7 5.48 5.51 -8.61
CA CYS A 7 4.30 6.36 -8.62
C CYS A 7 3.68 6.39 -7.22
N LYS A 8 3.34 7.58 -6.74
CA LYS A 8 2.53 7.77 -5.54
C LYS A 8 1.47 8.82 -5.79
N THR A 9 0.28 8.61 -5.24
CA THR A 9 -0.79 9.61 -5.24
C THR A 9 -0.58 10.57 -4.08
N CYS A 10 -0.60 11.88 -4.35
CA CYS A 10 -0.58 12.90 -3.32
C CYS A 10 -1.82 12.74 -2.43
N PRO A 11 -1.65 12.61 -1.09
CA PRO A 11 -2.79 12.44 -0.18
C PRO A 11 -3.67 13.68 -0.06
N ILE A 12 -3.16 14.85 -0.47
CA ILE A 12 -3.87 16.13 -0.32
C ILE A 12 -4.70 16.46 -1.56
N CYS A 13 -4.12 16.35 -2.76
CA CYS A 13 -4.79 16.72 -4.02
C CYS A 13 -5.17 15.55 -4.91
N GLY A 14 -4.83 14.31 -4.55
CA GLY A 14 -5.18 13.12 -5.33
C GLY A 14 -4.41 12.94 -6.64
N ARG A 15 -3.42 13.79 -6.94
CA ARG A 15 -2.63 13.69 -8.18
C ARG A 15 -1.53 12.64 -8.07
N LYS A 16 -1.31 11.90 -9.16
CA LYS A 16 -0.19 10.95 -9.27
C LYS A 16 1.11 11.69 -9.55
N THR A 17 2.15 11.35 -8.80
CA THR A 17 3.49 11.92 -8.94
C THR A 17 4.51 10.80 -9.04
N LEU A 18 5.44 10.94 -9.97
CA LEU A 18 6.60 10.05 -10.13
C LEU A 18 7.73 10.54 -9.22
N ILE A 19 8.09 9.72 -8.25
CA ILE A 19 9.08 10.04 -7.22
C ILE A 19 10.33 9.19 -7.46
N PRO A 20 11.55 9.77 -7.47
CA PRO A 20 12.79 9.00 -7.54
C PRO A 20 12.93 8.06 -6.33
N ILE A 21 13.47 6.86 -6.55
CA ILE A 21 13.73 5.89 -5.47
C ILE A 21 14.63 6.47 -4.37
N GLN A 22 15.50 7.43 -4.71
CA GLN A 22 16.40 8.13 -3.79
C GLN A 22 15.65 9.01 -2.75
N CYS A 23 14.41 9.37 -3.05
CA CYS A 23 13.53 10.11 -2.16
C CYS A 23 12.66 9.19 -1.32
N PHE A 24 12.74 7.87 -1.50
CA PHE A 24 11.94 6.93 -0.74
C PHE A 24 12.17 7.08 0.77
N GLY A 25 11.09 7.21 1.53
CA GLY A 25 11.11 7.41 2.97
C GLY A 25 11.33 8.86 3.43
N LYS A 26 11.70 9.79 2.54
CA LYS A 26 11.91 11.21 2.85
C LYS A 26 10.63 12.03 2.70
N GLU A 27 10.59 13.21 3.31
CA GLU A 27 9.56 14.21 3.03
C GLU A 27 9.82 14.89 1.69
N ILE A 28 8.76 15.02 0.89
CA ILE A 28 8.79 15.71 -0.39
C ILE A 28 7.62 16.66 -0.49
N THR A 29 7.78 17.71 -1.28
CA THR A 29 6.73 18.69 -1.54
C THR A 29 5.98 18.35 -2.82
N CYS A 30 4.64 18.38 -2.78
CA CYS A 30 3.82 18.21 -3.97
C CYS A 30 3.99 19.41 -4.91
N GLY A 31 4.34 19.18 -6.17
CA GLY A 31 4.43 20.25 -7.17
C GLY A 31 3.09 20.89 -7.59
N HIS A 32 1.94 20.38 -7.10
CA HIS A 32 0.62 20.94 -7.42
C HIS A 32 0.00 21.70 -6.25
N CYS A 33 -0.07 21.07 -5.07
CA CYS A 33 -0.69 21.68 -3.88
C CYS A 33 0.33 22.26 -2.90
N HIS A 34 1.63 22.09 -3.15
CA HIS A 34 2.72 22.53 -2.29
C HIS A 34 2.71 21.95 -0.88
N SER A 35 1.88 20.95 -0.61
CA SER A 35 1.90 20.23 0.66
C SER A 35 3.05 19.23 0.73
N ASP A 36 3.67 19.16 1.88
CA ASP A 36 4.63 18.14 2.28
C ASP A 36 3.93 16.79 2.51
N PHE A 37 4.56 15.72 2.05
CA PHE A 37 4.16 14.36 2.36
C PHE A 37 5.34 13.41 2.29
N ARG A 38 5.25 12.30 3.01
CA ARG A 38 6.30 11.29 3.03
C ARG A 38 6.24 10.41 1.78
N ALA A 39 7.35 10.30 1.07
CA ALA A 39 7.54 9.47 -0.11
C ALA A 39 7.68 7.98 0.25
N THR A 40 6.64 7.40 0.84
CA THR A 40 6.54 5.95 1.10
C THR A 40 5.98 5.20 -0.10
N ALA A 41 6.24 3.89 -0.17
CA ALA A 41 5.54 3.02 -1.11
C ALA A 41 4.02 3.19 -0.95
N PRO A 42 3.22 2.94 -2.00
CA PRO A 42 1.82 2.61 -1.78
C PRO A 42 1.82 1.40 -0.83
N THR A 43 1.46 1.62 0.43
CA THR A 43 1.20 0.52 1.35
C THR A 43 0.10 -0.29 0.68
N GLY A 44 0.42 -1.53 0.30
CA GLY A 44 -0.55 -2.45 -0.30
C GLY A 44 -1.87 -2.37 0.46
N ASN A 45 -2.97 -2.44 -0.28
CA ASN A 45 -4.32 -2.14 0.17
C ASN A 45 -4.65 -2.78 1.54
N ARG A 46 -4.36 -2.08 2.66
CA ARG A 46 -4.62 -2.57 4.03
C ARG A 46 -6.11 -2.81 4.27
N ALA A 47 -6.98 -2.25 3.42
CA ALA A 47 -8.41 -2.56 3.43
C ALA A 47 -8.68 -4.06 3.23
N ASN A 48 -7.84 -4.78 2.49
CA ASN A 48 -8.01 -6.21 2.26
C ASN A 48 -7.34 -7.08 3.33
N GLU A 49 -6.50 -6.51 4.21
CA GLU A 49 -5.77 -7.30 5.21
C GLU A 49 -6.76 -7.99 6.17
N SER A 50 -7.79 -7.25 6.61
CA SER A 50 -8.84 -7.79 7.49
C SER A 50 -9.73 -8.81 6.77
N GLU A 51 -10.08 -8.57 5.51
CA GLU A 51 -10.90 -9.50 4.71
C GLU A 51 -10.15 -10.80 4.39
N LEU A 52 -8.85 -10.72 4.10
CA LEU A 52 -8.00 -11.87 3.88
C LEU A 52 -7.87 -12.73 5.14
N MET A 53 -7.79 -12.09 6.31
CA MET A 53 -7.67 -12.79 7.60
C MET A 53 -8.99 -13.48 8.00
N ASP A 54 -10.14 -12.83 7.78
CA ASP A 54 -11.47 -13.39 8.01
C ASP A 54 -11.75 -14.62 7.11
N ARG A 55 -11.35 -14.51 5.83
CA ARG A 55 -11.42 -15.64 4.88
C ARG A 55 -10.51 -16.80 5.28
N ALA A 56 -9.34 -16.52 5.83
CA ALA A 56 -8.43 -17.57 6.31
C ALA A 56 -9.02 -18.31 7.52
N ASP A 57 -9.62 -17.58 8.46
CA ASP A 57 -10.27 -18.16 9.65
C ASP A 57 -11.45 -19.08 9.25
N SER A 58 -12.29 -18.62 8.32
CA SER A 58 -13.40 -19.41 7.77
C SER A 58 -12.95 -20.73 7.13
N LEU A 59 -11.80 -20.74 6.43
CA LEU A 59 -11.23 -21.94 5.82
C LEU A 59 -10.62 -22.90 6.85
N LEU A 60 -10.05 -22.37 7.92
CA LEU A 60 -9.52 -23.17 9.02
C LEU A 60 -10.67 -23.81 9.83
N ALA A 61 -11.75 -23.07 10.07
CA ALA A 61 -12.94 -23.58 10.76
C ALA A 61 -13.62 -24.73 9.99
N THR A 62 -13.71 -24.64 8.67
CA THR A 62 -14.34 -25.70 7.85
C THR A 62 -13.41 -26.91 7.65
N SER A 63 -12.10 -26.69 7.53
CA SER A 63 -11.14 -27.80 7.31
C SER A 63 -10.84 -28.60 8.58
N SER A 64 -10.96 -28.00 9.76
CA SER A 64 -10.75 -28.69 11.04
C SER A 64 -11.94 -29.55 11.49
N GLY A 65 -13.10 -29.45 10.83
CA GLY A 65 -14.28 -30.29 11.09
C GLY A 65 -14.42 -31.54 10.21
N GLY A 66 -13.45 -31.80 9.32
CA GLY A 66 -13.56 -32.83 8.27
C GLY A 66 -12.64 -34.04 8.44
N ARG A 67 -12.54 -34.62 9.65
CA ARG A 67 -12.01 -35.98 9.77
C ARG A 67 -12.58 -36.71 10.99
N LEU A 68 -13.17 -37.88 10.70
CA LEU A 68 -13.79 -38.89 11.58
C LEU A 68 -15.20 -38.47 12.06
N SER A 69 -16.30 -39.15 11.70
CA SER A 69 -16.54 -40.56 11.35
C SER A 69 -17.78 -40.71 10.47
#